data_AF-A0A292YGA5-F1
#
_entry.id   AF-A0A292YGA5-F1
#
_cell.length_a   1.000
_cell.length_b   1.000
_cell.length_c   1.000
_cell.angle_alpha   90.00
_cell.angle_beta   90.00
_cell.angle_gamma   90.00
#
_symmetry.space_group_name_H-M   'P 1'
#
loop_
_entity.id
_entity.type
_entity.pdbx_description
1 polymer ?
#
loop_
_entity_poly.entity_id
_entity_poly.type
_entity_poly.pdbx_seq_one_letter_code
_entity_poly.pdbx_strand_id
1 'polypeptide(L)'
;MKKMSTLLLAATLVVTAAAGVGCSSGKQAASTEAKKDDSQAQRTAYAAVLLAEDRFQGMFEAKQGLEGGKEVAFYVPNKSQEAAIEFLSTSWDKEVAKKEFEAVLGDKALLDKANKAFEEKAKADKKEFKPVAAVAVKEKIGANAINGAKFEDVKISEKDGKFVIEYKGLKYTLTKNGESYKIVGKEGQLQK
;
A
#
# COMPACT_ATOMS: atom_id res chain seq x y z
N MET A 1 26.46 30.40 34.84
CA MET A 1 26.98 29.16 35.45
C MET A 1 26.15 27.97 34.96
N LYS A 2 26.82 26.95 34.37
CA LYS A 2 26.46 25.51 34.24
C LYS A 2 25.20 25.16 33.41
N LYS A 3 25.13 24.21 32.46
CA LYS A 3 25.99 23.23 31.74
C LYS A 3 25.11 22.73 30.55
N MET A 4 25.45 22.87 29.26
CA MET A 4 26.16 21.95 28.35
C MET A 4 25.93 20.43 28.54
N SER A 5 25.36 19.79 27.50
CA SER A 5 25.55 18.39 27.02
C SER A 5 24.87 18.34 25.64
N THR A 6 25.54 18.44 24.49
CA THR A 6 26.55 17.57 23.87
C THR A 6 26.07 16.15 23.62
N LEU A 7 25.74 15.85 22.37
CA LEU A 7 26.00 14.56 21.72
C LEU A 7 25.96 14.78 20.20
N LEU A 8 27.09 15.21 19.65
CA LEU A 8 27.40 15.20 18.23
C LEU A 8 27.94 13.80 17.90
N LEU A 9 27.28 13.14 16.94
CA LEU A 9 27.66 11.85 16.40
C LEU A 9 28.89 12.03 15.49
N ALA A 10 30.06 11.66 15.99
CA ALA A 10 31.28 11.53 15.20
C ALA A 10 31.70 10.05 15.24
N ALA A 11 31.41 9.31 14.18
CA ALA A 11 32.05 8.03 13.90
C ALA A 11 32.97 8.24 12.69
N THR A 12 34.25 8.27 13.00
CA THR A 12 35.40 8.42 12.13
C THR A 12 35.50 7.32 11.07
N LEU A 13 35.58 7.72 9.81
CA LEU A 13 36.19 6.94 8.72
C LEU A 13 37.67 6.71 9.04
N VAL A 14 38.05 5.48 9.39
CA VAL A 14 39.45 5.04 9.36
C VAL A 14 39.66 4.25 8.09
N VAL A 15 40.26 4.91 7.11
CA VAL A 15 40.90 4.31 5.95
C VAL A 15 42.20 3.68 6.43
N THR A 16 42.29 2.36 6.42
CA THR A 16 43.57 1.64 6.45
C THR A 16 43.68 0.79 5.20
N ALA A 17 44.27 1.38 4.16
CA ALA A 17 44.93 0.65 3.10
C ALA A 17 46.16 -0.04 3.71
N ALA A 18 46.17 -1.36 3.71
CA ALA A 18 47.39 -2.14 3.86
C ALA A 18 47.61 -2.91 2.56
N ALA A 19 48.67 -2.52 1.86
CA ALA A 19 49.22 -3.22 0.72
C ALA A 19 49.65 -4.64 1.16
N GLY A 20 49.05 -5.66 0.53
CA GLY A 20 49.54 -7.02 0.52
C GLY A 20 49.99 -7.38 -0.89
N VAL A 21 51.29 -7.39 -1.13
CA VAL A 21 51.91 -7.94 -2.34
C VAL A 21 51.95 -9.46 -2.16
N GLY A 22 51.27 -10.21 -3.03
CA GLY A 22 51.27 -11.68 -3.00
C GLY A 22 50.62 -12.27 -4.25
N CYS A 23 51.45 -12.73 -5.18
CA CYS A 23 51.06 -13.36 -6.44
C CYS A 23 50.52 -14.79 -6.16
N SER A 24 49.25 -15.06 -6.45
CA SER A 24 48.77 -16.41 -6.74
C SER A 24 47.45 -16.38 -7.51
N SER A 25 47.42 -17.18 -8.56
CA SER A 25 46.35 -17.51 -9.50
C SER A 25 44.94 -17.73 -8.91
N GLY A 26 43.93 -17.16 -9.58
CA GLY A 26 42.56 -17.70 -9.64
C GLY A 26 41.48 -17.02 -8.76
N LYS A 27 40.29 -16.85 -9.36
CA LYS A 27 38.99 -16.40 -8.81
C LYS A 27 38.73 -14.89 -8.66
N GLN A 28 38.05 -14.39 -9.69
CA GLN A 28 36.89 -13.47 -9.67
C GLN A 28 36.55 -12.84 -8.29
N ALA A 29 36.85 -11.56 -8.14
CA ALA A 29 36.32 -10.74 -7.06
C ALA A 29 34.82 -10.52 -7.30
N ALA A 30 33.99 -11.28 -6.58
CA ALA A 30 32.56 -11.05 -6.52
C ALA A 30 32.26 -9.88 -5.58
N SER A 31 31.48 -8.94 -6.09
CA SER A 31 30.88 -7.78 -5.44
C SER A 31 30.25 -8.10 -4.07
N THR A 32 30.77 -7.50 -3.00
CA THR A 32 30.17 -7.60 -1.66
C THR A 32 29.34 -6.36 -1.30
N GLU A 33 29.52 -5.23 -1.98
CA GLU A 33 28.75 -3.99 -1.71
C GLU A 33 27.41 -3.91 -2.47
N ALA A 34 27.32 -4.43 -3.70
CA ALA A 34 26.07 -4.38 -4.48
C ALA A 34 24.89 -5.11 -3.82
N LYS A 35 25.15 -6.24 -3.14
CA LYS A 35 24.07 -7.09 -2.56
C LYS A 35 23.32 -6.47 -1.38
N LYS A 36 23.92 -5.51 -0.66
CA LYS A 36 23.31 -4.94 0.56
C LYS A 36 22.33 -3.81 0.20
N ASP A 37 22.69 -3.01 -0.81
CA ASP A 37 21.87 -1.90 -1.31
C ASP A 37 20.63 -2.43 -2.06
N ASP A 38 20.80 -3.47 -2.88
CA ASP A 38 19.70 -4.17 -3.56
C ASP A 38 18.66 -4.72 -2.56
N SER A 39 19.12 -5.32 -1.45
CA SER A 39 18.21 -5.83 -0.42
C SER A 39 17.43 -4.70 0.26
N GLN A 40 18.03 -3.54 0.49
CA GLN A 40 17.35 -2.40 1.09
C GLN A 40 16.34 -1.77 0.12
N ALA A 41 16.70 -1.61 -1.15
CA ALA A 41 15.81 -1.11 -2.18
C ALA A 41 14.58 -2.02 -2.36
N GLN A 42 14.79 -3.34 -2.42
CA GLN A 42 13.71 -4.33 -2.50
C GLN A 42 12.77 -4.30 -1.28
N ARG A 43 13.34 -4.21 -0.07
CA ARG A 43 12.54 -4.07 1.18
C ARG A 43 11.72 -2.79 1.18
N THR A 44 12.30 -1.69 0.67
CA THR A 44 11.61 -0.40 0.57
C THR A 44 10.50 -0.44 -0.46
N ALA A 45 10.73 -1.06 -1.62
CA ALA A 45 9.71 -1.26 -2.65
C ALA A 45 8.54 -2.12 -2.12
N TYR A 46 8.85 -3.18 -1.37
CA TYR A 46 7.84 -4.01 -0.72
C TYR A 46 7.02 -3.25 0.33
N ALA A 47 7.69 -2.52 1.21
CA ALA A 47 7.03 -1.68 2.20
C ALA A 47 6.13 -0.61 1.56
N ALA A 48 6.54 -0.07 0.41
CA ALA A 48 5.71 0.87 -0.35
C ALA A 48 4.42 0.21 -0.86
N VAL A 49 4.45 -1.06 -1.31
CA VAL A 49 3.22 -1.77 -1.67
C VAL A 49 2.28 -1.93 -0.48
N LEU A 50 2.80 -2.39 0.66
CA LEU A 50 2.00 -2.55 1.89
C LEU A 50 1.35 -1.24 2.30
N LEU A 51 2.12 -0.14 2.33
CA LEU A 51 1.59 1.18 2.67
C LEU A 51 0.52 1.66 1.67
N ALA A 52 0.73 1.39 0.38
CA ALA A 52 -0.21 1.77 -0.67
C ALA A 52 -1.55 1.00 -0.56
N GLU A 53 -1.49 -0.28 -0.21
CA GLU A 53 -2.67 -1.13 0.05
C GLU A 53 -3.39 -0.75 1.35
N ASP A 54 -2.65 -0.42 2.42
CA ASP A 54 -3.24 0.08 3.67
C ASP A 54 -3.97 1.40 3.46
N ARG A 55 -3.36 2.32 2.70
CA ARG A 55 -4.01 3.58 2.30
C ARG A 55 -5.27 3.34 1.48
N PHE A 56 -5.24 2.38 0.54
CA PHE A 56 -6.40 2.00 -0.26
C PHE A 56 -7.55 1.48 0.62
N GLN A 57 -7.27 0.51 1.49
CA GLN A 57 -8.27 -0.07 2.37
C GLN A 57 -8.83 0.97 3.35
N GLY A 58 -7.98 1.88 3.83
CA GLY A 58 -8.37 3.01 4.67
C GLY A 58 -9.25 4.07 3.99
N MET A 59 -9.55 3.96 2.69
CA MET A 59 -10.54 4.82 2.02
C MET A 59 -11.98 4.43 2.32
N PHE A 60 -12.20 3.25 2.91
CA PHE A 60 -13.53 2.74 3.17
C PHE A 60 -13.78 2.62 4.68
N GLU A 61 -14.90 3.16 5.12
CA GLU A 61 -15.32 3.14 6.52
C GLU A 61 -16.65 2.42 6.67
N ALA A 62 -16.84 1.75 7.81
CA ALA A 62 -18.11 1.14 8.14
C ALA A 62 -19.10 2.21 8.62
N LYS A 63 -20.23 2.35 7.92
CA LYS A 63 -21.36 3.20 8.31
C LYS A 63 -22.53 2.31 8.72
N GLN A 64 -23.13 2.62 9.87
CA GLN A 64 -24.25 1.87 10.43
C GLN A 64 -25.58 2.32 9.82
N GLY A 65 -26.44 1.34 9.53
CA GLY A 65 -27.84 1.50 9.12
C GLY A 65 -28.76 0.61 9.96
N LEU A 66 -30.07 0.69 9.71
CA LEU A 66 -31.07 -0.22 10.27
C LEU A 66 -31.78 -1.00 9.16
N GLU A 67 -31.95 -2.31 9.35
CA GLU A 67 -32.83 -3.14 8.53
C GLU A 67 -33.77 -3.92 9.44
N GLY A 68 -35.08 -3.66 9.35
CA GLY A 68 -36.07 -4.34 10.19
C GLY A 68 -35.83 -4.16 11.69
N GLY A 69 -35.30 -2.99 12.09
CA GLY A 69 -34.96 -2.65 13.48
C GLY A 69 -33.65 -3.23 13.99
N LYS A 70 -32.86 -3.93 13.16
CA LYS A 70 -31.53 -4.45 13.51
C LYS A 70 -30.43 -3.60 12.89
N GLU A 71 -29.35 -3.40 13.64
CA GLU A 71 -28.17 -2.71 13.10
C GLU A 71 -27.48 -3.56 12.03
N VAL A 72 -27.15 -2.90 10.92
CA VAL A 72 -26.40 -3.45 9.79
C VAL A 72 -25.29 -2.47 9.41
N ALA A 73 -24.16 -2.98 8.94
CA ALA A 73 -23.02 -2.16 8.54
C ALA A 73 -22.78 -2.25 7.03
N PHE A 74 -22.56 -1.09 6.41
CA PHE A 74 -22.17 -0.95 5.01
C PHE A 74 -20.83 -0.22 4.93
N TYR A 75 -20.04 -0.50 3.91
CA TYR A 75 -18.74 0.14 3.73
C TYR A 75 -18.87 1.29 2.73
N VAL A 76 -18.55 2.50 3.14
CA VAL A 76 -18.69 3.70 2.31
C VAL A 76 -17.33 4.34 2.08
N PRO A 77 -17.06 4.93 0.90
CA PRO A 77 -15.89 5.77 0.74
C PRO A 77 -15.92 6.96 1.70
N ASN A 78 -14.83 7.21 2.41
CA ASN A 78 -14.69 8.37 3.31
C ASN A 78 -14.34 9.68 2.57
N LYS A 79 -14.19 9.61 1.24
CA LYS A 79 -13.95 10.71 0.31
C LYS A 79 -14.78 10.50 -0.95
N SER A 80 -14.99 11.57 -1.72
CA SER A 80 -15.46 11.42 -3.09
C SER A 80 -14.45 10.61 -3.91
N GLN A 81 -14.90 9.97 -4.99
CA GLN A 81 -13.99 9.19 -5.85
C GLN A 81 -12.80 10.04 -6.31
N GLU A 82 -13.03 11.25 -6.82
CA GLU A 82 -11.95 12.14 -7.27
C GLU A 82 -10.93 12.43 -6.17
N ALA A 83 -11.40 12.75 -4.95
CA ALA A 83 -10.52 13.02 -3.82
C ALA A 83 -9.81 11.76 -3.30
N ALA A 84 -10.45 10.58 -3.40
CA ALA A 84 -9.83 9.30 -3.09
C ALA A 84 -8.72 8.97 -4.10
N ILE A 85 -8.97 9.13 -5.40
CA ILE A 85 -7.97 8.89 -6.45
C ILE A 85 -6.79 9.87 -6.30
N GLU A 86 -7.05 11.14 -6.03
CA GLU A 86 -5.98 12.12 -5.81
C GLU A 86 -5.13 11.74 -4.59
N PHE A 87 -5.75 11.36 -3.48
CA PHE A 87 -5.06 10.90 -2.29
C PHE A 87 -4.21 9.64 -2.56
N LEU A 88 -4.78 8.64 -3.22
CA LEU A 88 -4.10 7.38 -3.57
C LEU A 88 -2.99 7.62 -4.59
N SER A 89 -3.09 8.66 -5.41
CA SER A 89 -2.11 8.96 -6.47
C SER A 89 -0.68 9.24 -5.94
N THR A 90 -0.56 9.49 -4.64
CA THR A 90 0.71 9.63 -3.94
C THR A 90 1.53 8.34 -3.89
N SER A 91 0.87 7.18 -3.95
CA SER A 91 1.51 5.85 -3.92
C SER A 91 1.10 4.95 -5.09
N TRP A 92 0.08 5.34 -5.86
CA TRP A 92 -0.45 4.63 -7.01
C TRP A 92 -0.46 5.52 -8.24
N ASP A 93 -0.30 4.95 -9.43
CA ASP A 93 -0.71 5.61 -10.65
C ASP A 93 -2.23 5.89 -10.64
N LYS A 94 -2.66 7.01 -11.21
CA LYS A 94 -4.06 7.46 -11.11
C LYS A 94 -5.01 6.46 -11.75
N GLU A 95 -4.64 5.87 -12.88
CA GLU A 95 -5.49 4.90 -13.57
C GLU A 95 -5.55 3.58 -12.83
N VAL A 96 -4.43 3.15 -12.22
CA VAL A 96 -4.41 1.95 -11.38
C VAL A 96 -5.25 2.15 -10.13
N ALA A 97 -5.11 3.29 -9.44
CA ALA A 97 -5.92 3.64 -8.28
C ALA A 97 -7.41 3.67 -8.62
N LYS A 98 -7.76 4.27 -9.77
CA LYS A 98 -9.15 4.34 -10.24
C LYS A 98 -9.73 2.96 -10.47
N LYS A 99 -9.02 2.10 -11.20
CA LYS A 99 -9.43 0.72 -11.47
C LYS A 99 -9.65 -0.07 -10.19
N GLU A 100 -8.72 0.00 -9.23
CA GLU A 100 -8.85 -0.72 -7.96
C GLU A 100 -10.01 -0.17 -7.11
N PHE A 101 -10.19 1.15 -7.09
CA PHE A 101 -11.29 1.79 -6.35
C PHE A 101 -12.65 1.40 -6.92
N GLU A 102 -12.81 1.43 -8.24
CA GLU A 102 -14.05 1.06 -8.91
C GLU A 102 -14.35 -0.44 -8.77
N ALA A 103 -13.32 -1.30 -8.78
CA ALA A 103 -13.49 -2.75 -8.66
C ALA A 103 -14.14 -3.21 -7.36
N VAL A 104 -13.97 -2.44 -6.27
CA VAL A 104 -14.56 -2.77 -4.96
C VAL A 104 -15.95 -2.18 -4.75
N LEU A 105 -16.41 -1.26 -5.61
CA LEU A 105 -17.75 -0.69 -5.49
C LEU A 105 -18.83 -1.73 -5.76
N GLY A 106 -19.93 -1.61 -5.02
CA GLY A 106 -21.15 -2.35 -5.24
C GLY A 106 -21.99 -1.75 -6.35
N ASP A 107 -23.00 -2.51 -6.76
CA ASP A 107 -23.96 -2.06 -7.75
C ASP A 107 -25.00 -1.09 -7.16
N LYS A 108 -25.89 -0.62 -8.03
CA LYS A 108 -26.99 0.27 -7.64
C LYS A 108 -27.93 -0.37 -6.61
N ALA A 109 -28.16 -1.67 -6.68
CA ALA A 109 -29.04 -2.36 -5.74
C ALA A 109 -28.47 -2.35 -4.32
N LEU A 110 -27.16 -2.56 -4.17
CA LEU A 110 -26.47 -2.44 -2.88
C LEU A 110 -26.51 -1.00 -2.36
N LEU A 111 -26.29 -0.01 -3.24
CA LEU A 111 -26.35 1.40 -2.88
C LEU A 111 -27.74 1.81 -2.38
N ASP A 112 -28.79 1.42 -3.11
CA ASP A 112 -30.18 1.73 -2.77
C ASP A 112 -30.58 1.05 -1.44
N LYS A 113 -30.15 -0.21 -1.24
CA LYS A 113 -30.34 -0.93 0.02
C LYS A 113 -29.67 -0.22 1.20
N ALA A 114 -28.40 0.18 1.04
CA ALA A 114 -27.66 0.88 2.08
C ALA A 114 -28.28 2.25 2.42
N ASN A 115 -28.65 3.04 1.41
CA ASN A 115 -29.26 4.34 1.62
C ASN A 115 -30.61 4.24 2.35
N LYS A 116 -31.43 3.23 2.04
CA LYS A 116 -32.65 2.94 2.80
C LYS A 116 -32.34 2.63 4.26
N ALA A 117 -31.36 1.79 4.52
CA ALA A 117 -30.97 1.43 5.89
C ALA A 117 -30.40 2.64 6.68
N PHE A 118 -29.63 3.50 6.03
CA PHE A 118 -29.12 4.74 6.61
C PHE A 118 -30.24 5.74 6.91
N GLU A 119 -31.23 5.85 6.03
CA GLU A 119 -32.41 6.69 6.25
C GLU A 119 -33.22 6.19 7.46
N GLU A 120 -33.46 4.87 7.56
CA GLU A 120 -34.11 4.26 8.71
C GLU A 120 -33.36 4.55 10.03
N LYS A 121 -32.02 4.41 10.04
CA LYS A 121 -31.19 4.78 11.21
C LYS A 121 -31.29 6.27 11.54
N ALA A 122 -31.19 7.14 10.54
CA ALA A 122 -31.27 8.58 10.74
C ALA A 122 -32.62 9.00 11.34
N LYS A 123 -33.73 8.39 10.88
CA LYS A 123 -35.07 8.59 11.47
C LYS A 123 -35.13 8.14 12.91
N ALA A 124 -34.64 6.94 13.22
CA ALA A 124 -34.58 6.42 14.60
C ALA A 124 -33.77 7.34 15.53
N ASP A 125 -32.66 7.90 15.01
CA ASP A 125 -31.76 8.78 15.75
C ASP A 125 -32.21 10.26 15.75
N LYS A 126 -33.32 10.60 15.07
CA LYS A 126 -33.79 11.98 14.87
C LYS A 126 -32.72 12.90 14.24
N LYS A 127 -31.95 12.38 13.28
CA LYS A 127 -30.91 13.10 12.53
C LYS A 127 -31.34 13.32 11.07
N GLU A 128 -30.76 14.33 10.43
CA GLU A 128 -30.91 14.56 9.00
C GLU A 128 -30.27 13.41 8.20
N PHE A 129 -31.01 12.84 7.26
CA PHE A 129 -30.49 11.85 6.34
C PHE A 129 -29.79 12.52 5.16
N LYS A 130 -28.55 12.11 4.91
CA LYS A 130 -27.79 12.46 3.69
C LYS A 130 -27.44 11.17 2.95
N PRO A 131 -27.92 11.00 1.70
CA PRO A 131 -27.61 9.80 0.93
C PRO A 131 -26.12 9.77 0.62
N VAL A 132 -25.56 8.56 0.62
CA VAL A 132 -24.21 8.34 0.11
C VAL A 132 -24.29 8.10 -1.39
N ALA A 133 -23.21 8.44 -2.09
CA ALA A 133 -23.11 8.26 -3.54
C ALA A 133 -22.58 6.88 -3.97
N ALA A 134 -21.92 6.16 -3.07
CA ALA A 134 -21.33 4.86 -3.34
C ALA A 134 -21.23 4.01 -2.07
N VAL A 135 -21.24 2.70 -2.25
CA VAL A 135 -21.04 1.69 -1.21
C VAL A 135 -20.11 0.62 -1.79
N ALA A 136 -19.13 0.18 -1.01
CA ALA A 136 -18.21 -0.88 -1.36
C ALA A 136 -18.71 -2.25 -0.89
N VAL A 137 -18.33 -3.29 -1.62
CA VAL A 137 -18.51 -4.69 -1.21
C VAL A 137 -17.39 -5.04 -0.24
N LYS A 138 -17.72 -5.25 1.03
CA LYS A 138 -16.73 -5.51 2.12
C LYS A 138 -15.74 -6.60 1.72
N GLU A 139 -16.24 -7.69 1.16
CA GLU A 139 -15.48 -8.88 0.80
C GLU A 139 -14.52 -8.65 -0.36
N LYS A 140 -14.65 -7.52 -1.09
CA LYS A 140 -13.70 -7.12 -2.14
C LYS A 140 -12.60 -6.18 -1.62
N ILE A 141 -12.85 -5.49 -0.50
CA ILE A 141 -11.86 -4.59 0.10
C ILE A 141 -10.70 -5.43 0.63
N GLY A 142 -9.50 -5.22 0.09
CA GLY A 142 -8.30 -5.95 0.48
C GLY A 142 -8.25 -7.43 0.03
N ALA A 143 -9.30 -7.95 -0.61
CA ALA A 143 -9.32 -9.33 -1.10
C ALA A 143 -8.23 -9.63 -2.12
N ASN A 144 -7.80 -8.58 -2.83
CA ASN A 144 -6.72 -8.63 -3.79
C ASN A 144 -5.50 -7.81 -3.33
N ALA A 145 -5.22 -7.78 -2.04
CA ALA A 145 -4.04 -7.10 -1.49
C ALA A 145 -2.96 -8.10 -1.08
N ILE A 146 -1.70 -7.67 -1.12
CA ILE A 146 -0.55 -8.44 -0.61
C ILE A 146 -0.46 -8.42 0.93
N ASN A 147 -1.37 -7.70 1.61
CA ASN A 147 -1.38 -7.54 3.05
C ASN A 147 -1.35 -8.90 3.77
N GLY A 148 -0.35 -9.09 4.62
CA GLY A 148 -0.13 -10.34 5.36
C GLY A 148 0.94 -11.27 4.76
N ALA A 149 1.47 -10.98 3.57
CA ALA A 149 2.68 -11.65 3.09
C ALA A 149 3.90 -11.23 3.93
N LYS A 150 4.86 -12.14 4.13
CA LYS A 150 6.18 -11.75 4.65
C LYS A 150 7.10 -11.41 3.49
N PHE A 151 8.11 -10.59 3.74
CA PHE A 151 9.06 -10.20 2.70
C PHE A 151 9.78 -11.41 2.08
N GLU A 152 10.07 -12.44 2.88
CA GLU A 152 10.68 -13.68 2.41
C GLU A 152 9.77 -14.54 1.51
N ASP A 153 8.46 -14.31 1.55
CA ASP A 153 7.48 -15.07 0.76
C ASP A 153 7.20 -14.42 -0.60
N VAL A 154 7.71 -13.20 -0.84
CA VAL A 154 7.50 -12.46 -2.08
C VAL A 154 8.70 -12.57 -3.00
N LYS A 155 8.41 -12.71 -4.30
CA LYS A 155 9.45 -12.66 -5.34
C LYS A 155 9.58 -11.23 -5.82
N ILE A 156 10.79 -10.68 -5.71
CA ILE A 156 11.09 -9.33 -6.19
C ILE A 156 12.13 -9.42 -7.31
N SER A 157 11.83 -8.76 -8.43
CA SER A 157 12.77 -8.58 -9.52
C SER A 157 12.86 -7.11 -9.88
N GLU A 158 14.06 -6.66 -10.22
CA GLU A 158 14.30 -5.31 -10.72
C GLU A 158 14.76 -5.40 -12.17
N LYS A 159 14.11 -4.63 -13.05
CA LYS A 159 14.50 -4.52 -14.46
C LYS A 159 14.10 -3.15 -14.98
N ASP A 160 15.01 -2.51 -15.71
CA ASP A 160 14.77 -1.21 -16.37
C ASP A 160 14.26 -0.12 -15.40
N GLY A 161 14.80 -0.09 -14.17
CA GLY A 161 14.42 0.87 -13.13
C GLY A 161 13.02 0.64 -12.53
N LYS A 162 12.42 -0.52 -12.79
CA LYS A 162 11.13 -0.94 -12.22
C LYS A 162 11.31 -2.14 -11.31
N PHE A 163 10.59 -2.13 -10.19
CA PHE A 163 10.47 -3.27 -9.30
C PHE A 163 9.19 -4.02 -9.63
N VAL A 164 9.29 -5.34 -9.76
CA VAL A 164 8.14 -6.23 -9.88
C VAL A 164 8.10 -7.11 -8.64
N ILE A 165 7.00 -7.01 -7.89
CA ILE A 165 6.75 -7.79 -6.67
C ILE A 165 5.63 -8.76 -6.95
N GLU A 166 5.91 -10.05 -6.79
CA GLU A 166 4.98 -11.13 -7.09
C GLU A 166 4.74 -11.98 -5.83
N TYR A 167 3.46 -12.27 -5.55
CA TYR A 167 3.03 -13.09 -4.43
C TYR A 167 1.74 -13.82 -4.76
N LYS A 168 1.77 -15.16 -4.73
CA LYS A 168 0.57 -16.02 -4.94
C LYS A 168 -0.34 -15.56 -6.09
N GLY A 169 0.24 -15.29 -7.27
CA GLY A 169 -0.51 -14.87 -8.46
C GLY A 169 -0.87 -13.37 -8.53
N LEU A 170 -0.66 -12.61 -7.46
CA LEU A 170 -0.66 -11.14 -7.50
C LEU A 170 0.69 -10.61 -7.97
N LYS A 171 0.66 -9.59 -8.81
CA LYS A 171 1.86 -8.91 -9.30
C LYS A 171 1.69 -7.39 -9.25
N TYR A 172 2.64 -6.73 -8.60
CA TYR A 172 2.76 -5.28 -8.53
C TYR A 172 3.96 -4.84 -9.35
N THR A 173 3.81 -3.76 -10.10
CA THR A 173 4.91 -3.08 -10.77
C THR A 173 5.06 -1.70 -10.16
N LEU A 174 6.25 -1.38 -9.68
CA LEU A 174 6.59 -0.12 -9.06
C LEU A 174 7.69 0.60 -9.86
N THR A 175 7.58 1.91 -9.93
CA THR A 175 8.64 2.79 -10.45
C THR A 175 9.13 3.68 -9.32
N LYS A 176 10.44 3.89 -9.24
CA LYS A 176 11.03 4.85 -8.30
C LYS A 176 10.63 6.27 -8.71
N ASN A 177 10.14 7.06 -7.77
CA ASN A 177 9.75 8.46 -7.95
C ASN A 177 10.42 9.30 -6.86
N GLY A 178 11.60 9.85 -7.18
CA GLY A 178 12.47 10.51 -6.20
C GLY A 178 12.92 9.53 -5.12
N GLU A 179 12.60 9.84 -3.86
CA GLU A 179 12.91 9.01 -2.69
C GLU A 179 11.83 7.94 -2.39
N SER A 180 10.75 7.91 -3.18
CA SER A 180 9.60 7.03 -2.97
C SER A 180 9.40 6.02 -4.10
N TYR A 181 8.49 5.06 -3.89
CA TYR A 181 8.05 4.13 -4.92
C TYR A 181 6.56 4.34 -5.20
N LYS A 182 6.19 4.27 -6.48
CA LYS A 182 4.82 4.42 -6.95
C LYS A 182 4.39 3.16 -7.69
N ILE A 183 3.24 2.58 -7.34
CA ILE A 183 2.67 1.43 -8.04
C ILE A 183 2.11 1.91 -9.37
N VAL A 184 2.70 1.46 -10.48
CA VAL A 184 2.29 1.79 -11.85
C VAL A 184 1.54 0.65 -12.54
N GLY A 185 1.43 -0.51 -11.89
CA GLY A 185 0.66 -1.63 -12.39
C GLY A 185 0.32 -2.62 -11.30
N LYS A 186 -0.87 -3.21 -11.38
CA LYS A 186 -1.32 -4.33 -10.56
C LYS A 186 -2.07 -5.31 -11.44
N GLU A 187 -1.64 -6.56 -11.40
CA GLU A 187 -2.09 -7.64 -12.27
C GLU A 187 -2.35 -8.90 -11.45
N GLY A 188 -3.22 -9.76 -11.98
CA GLY A 188 -3.56 -11.04 -11.36
C GLY A 188 -4.52 -10.92 -10.17
N GLN A 189 -4.73 -12.06 -9.52
CA GLN A 189 -5.57 -12.19 -8.35
C GLN A 189 -4.86 -13.02 -7.28
N LEU A 190 -5.12 -12.72 -6.00
CA LEU A 190 -4.56 -13.49 -4.90
C LEU A 190 -5.12 -14.91 -4.93
N GLN A 191 -4.24 -15.89 -5.17
CA GLN A 191 -4.55 -17.30 -5.15
C GLN A 191 -4.41 -17.84 -3.72
N LYS A 192 -5.28 -18.78 -3.33
CA LYS A 192 -5.27 -19.37 -1.98
C LYS A 192 -4.12 -20.35 -1.81
#